data_AF-A0A3N5PSD5-F1
#
_entry.id   AF-A0A3N5PSD5-F1
#
_cell.length_a   1.000
_cell.length_b   1.000
_cell.length_c   1.000
_cell.angle_alpha   90.00
_cell.angle_beta   90.00
_cell.angle_gamma   90.00
#
_symmetry.space_group_name_H-M   'P 1'
#
loop_
_entity.id
_entity.type
_entity.pdbx_description
1 polymer ?
#
loop_
_entity_poly.entity_id
_entity_poly.type
_entity_poly.pdbx_seq_one_letter_code
_entity_poly.pdbx_strand_id
1 'polypeptide(L)' 'MKLTSSFRDLKVWRESMVLVEEIYTLSKCFPAEERFGLTSQIRRAAVSIPSNIGEGARRKRRKAF' A
#
# COMPACT_ATOMS: atom_id res chain seq x y z
N MET A 1 -16.46 -16.95 -18.36
CA MET A 1 -15.92 -17.15 -17.00
C MET A 1 -14.56 -16.44 -16.95
N LYS A 2 -14.46 -15.24 -16.36
CA LYS A 2 -13.17 -14.51 -16.29
C LYS A 2 -12.31 -15.14 -15.19
N LEU A 3 -11.42 -16.05 -15.60
CA LEU A 3 -10.33 -16.55 -14.75
C LEU A 3 -9.20 -15.52 -14.75
N THR A 4 -9.17 -14.68 -13.72
CA THR A 4 -7.94 -14.20 -13.04
C THR A 4 -8.37 -13.33 -11.86
N SER A 5 -8.54 -13.94 -10.67
CA SER A 5 -8.74 -13.18 -9.43
C SER A 5 -7.42 -12.51 -9.05
N SER A 6 -7.17 -11.33 -9.61
CA SER A 6 -5.99 -10.54 -9.29
C SER A 6 -6.12 -9.99 -7.87
N PHE A 7 -5.01 -9.86 -7.15
CA PHE A 7 -5.01 -9.14 -5.86
C PHE A 7 -5.52 -7.70 -6.00
N ARG A 8 -5.47 -7.15 -7.22
CA ARG A 8 -6.00 -5.83 -7.57
C ARG A 8 -7.52 -5.74 -7.49
N ASP A 9 -8.22 -6.87 -7.48
CA ASP A 9 -9.68 -6.93 -7.32
C ASP A 9 -10.10 -6.94 -5.85
N LEU A 10 -9.16 -7.15 -4.91
CA LEU A 10 -9.44 -7.06 -3.49
C LEU A 10 -9.79 -5.61 -3.12
N LYS A 11 -10.94 -5.40 -2.48
CA LYS A 11 -11.33 -4.07 -1.97
C LYS A 11 -10.22 -3.47 -1.11
N VAL A 12 -9.67 -4.24 -0.18
CA VAL A 12 -8.58 -3.79 0.71
C VAL A 12 -7.33 -3.32 -0.06
N TRP A 13 -7.01 -3.94 -1.20
CA TRP A 13 -5.90 -3.47 -2.03
C TRP A 13 -6.23 -2.11 -2.66
N ARG A 14 -7.45 -1.93 -3.19
CA ARG A 14 -7.89 -0.66 -3.78
C ARG A 14 -7.93 0.47 -2.76
N GLU A 15 -8.48 0.22 -1.57
CA GLU A 15 -8.48 1.19 -0.46
C GLU A 15 -7.05 1.56 -0.05
N SER A 16 -6.12 0.60 -0.02
CA SER A 16 -4.72 0.90 0.30
C SER A 16 -4.01 1.72 -0.77
N MET A 17 -4.42 1.62 -2.04
CA MET A 17 -3.90 2.50 -3.11
C MET A 17 -4.42 3.94 -2.93
N VAL A 18 -5.69 4.12 -2.58
CA VAL A 18 -6.27 5.42 -2.23
C VAL A 18 -5.53 6.04 -1.05
N LEU A 19 -5.27 5.25 0.00
CA LEU A 19 -4.48 5.69 1.16
C LEU A 19 -3.08 6.18 0.76
N VAL A 20 -2.41 5.49 -0.18
CA VAL A 20 -1.11 5.95 -0.70
C VAL A 20 -1.24 7.33 -1.33
N GLU A 21 -2.24 7.55 -2.19
CA GLU A 21 -2.47 8.85 -2.84
C GLU A 21 -2.77 9.96 -1.83
N GLU A 22 -3.58 9.67 -0.81
CA GLU A 22 -3.90 10.59 0.28
C GLU A 22 -2.65 10.96 1.09
N ILE A 23 -1.85 9.98 1.49
CA ILE A 23 -0.59 10.22 2.22
C ILE A 23 0.39 11.04 1.39
N TYR A 24 0.53 10.75 0.10
CA TYR A 24 1.37 11.55 -0.78
C TYR A 24 0.87 12.99 -0.91
N THR A 25 -0.44 13.19 -0.91
CA THR A 25 -1.08 14.52 -0.99
C THR A 25 -0.91 15.30 0.30
N LEU A 26 -1.28 14.71 1.44
CA LEU A 26 -1.18 15.34 2.76
C LEU A 26 0.26 15.71 3.13
N SER A 27 1.20 14.81 2.85
CA SER A 27 2.61 15.04 3.21
C SER A 27 3.30 16.09 2.31
N LYS A 28 2.62 16.67 1.31
CA LYS A 28 3.16 17.84 0.57
C LYS A 28 3.16 19.10 1.44
N CYS A 29 2.29 19.15 2.45
CA CYS A 29 2.17 20.29 3.35
C CYS A 29 3.14 20.22 4.54
N PHE A 30 3.97 19.16 4.64
CA PHE A 30 4.94 19.03 5.71
C PHE A 30 6.10 20.03 5.51
N PRO A 31 6.76 20.46 6.60
CA PRO A 31 7.96 21.30 6.52
C PRO A 31 9.07 20.65 5.69
N ALA A 32 9.91 21.45 5.04
CA ALA A 32 10.94 20.96 4.12
C ALA A 32 12.00 20.10 4.84
N GLU A 33 12.28 20.41 6.10
CA GLU A 33 13.15 19.66 7.00
C GLU A 33 12.66 18.22 7.25
N GLU A 34 11.35 17.98 7.15
CA GLU A 34 10.74 16.65 7.32
C GLU A 34 10.78 15.79 6.06
N ARG A 35 11.34 16.31 4.95
CA ARG A 35 11.39 15.59 3.66
C ARG A 35 12.06 14.22 3.79
N PHE A 36 13.16 14.16 4.54
CA PHE A 36 13.89 12.91 4.78
C PHE A 36 13.50 12.23 6.11
N GLY A 37 12.86 12.97 7.02
CA GLY A 37 12.25 12.47 8.25
C GLY A 37 10.86 11.88 8.02
N LEU A 38 9.84 12.52 8.60
CA LEU A 38 8.46 12.02 8.62
C LEU A 38 7.88 11.77 7.23
N THR A 39 8.16 12.64 6.26
CA THR A 39 7.64 12.48 4.88
C THR A 39 8.12 11.18 4.25
N SER A 40 9.40 10.85 4.40
CA SER A 40 9.97 9.62 3.84
C SER A 40 9.45 8.37 4.55
N GLN A 41 9.22 8.44 5.86
CA GLN A 41 8.75 7.32 6.65
C GLN A 41 7.29 7.00 6.35
N ILE A 42 6.40 8.00 6.38
CA ILE A 42 4.96 7.78 6.18
C ILE A 42 4.65 7.32 4.76
N ARG A 43 5.32 7.87 3.75
CA ARG A 43 5.14 7.45 2.34
C ARG A 43 5.59 6.01 2.13
N ARG A 44 6.73 5.61 2.70
CA ARG A 44 7.20 4.21 2.62
C ARG A 44 6.27 3.26 3.35
N ALA A 45 5.80 3.64 4.54
CA ALA A 45 4.84 2.84 5.29
C ALA A 45 3.53 2.65 4.50
N ALA A 46 2.97 3.72 3.92
CA ALA A 46 1.76 3.64 3.11
C ALA A 46 1.94 2.72 1.89
N VAL A 47 3.04 2.86 1.13
CA VAL A 47 3.34 2.01 -0.05
C VAL A 47 3.57 0.55 0.33
N SER A 48 4.06 0.28 1.54
CA SER A 48 4.28 -1.07 2.05
C SER A 48 2.97 -1.88 2.13
N ILE A 49 1.83 -1.24 2.40
CA ILE A 49 0.53 -1.91 2.57
C ILE A 49 0.07 -2.62 1.28
N PRO A 50 -0.18 -1.93 0.14
CA PRO A 50 -0.59 -2.59 -1.11
C PRO A 50 0.49 -3.55 -1.63
N SER A 51 1.77 -3.27 -1.35
CA SER A 51 2.89 -4.14 -1.73
C SER A 51 2.82 -5.49 -1.00
N ASN A 52 2.62 -5.47 0.32
CA ASN A 52 2.47 -6.69 1.11
C ASN A 52 1.20 -7.46 0.76
N ILE A 53 0.10 -6.79 0.41
CA ILE A 53 -1.12 -7.45 -0.09
C ILE A 53 -0.83 -8.17 -1.42
N GLY A 54 -0.17 -7.50 -2.36
CA GLY A 54 0.19 -8.07 -3.65
C GLY A 54 1.18 -9.25 -3.52
N GLU A 55 2.15 -9.13 -2.61
CA GLU A 55 3.09 -10.21 -2.32
C GLU A 55 2.40 -11.39 -1.64
N GLY A 56 1.56 -11.14 -0.64
CA GLY A 56 0.78 -12.16 0.07
C GLY A 56 -0.12 -12.95 -0.87
N ALA A 57 -0.79 -12.28 -1.82
CA ALA A 57 -1.62 -12.93 -2.83
C ALA A 57 -0.83 -13.81 -3.82
N ARG A 58 0.46 -13.52 -4.04
CA ARG A 58 1.36 -14.35 -4.85
C ARG A 58 1.90 -15.55 -4.07
N ARG A 59 1.97 -15.49 -2.74
CA ARG A 59 2.44 -16.57 -1.89
C ARG A 59 1.34 -17.64 -1.73
N LYS A 60 1.40 -18.71 -2.53
CA LYS A 60 0.55 -19.92 -2.42
C LYS A 60 0.81 -20.77 -1.16
N ARG A 61 0.93 -20.18 0.04
CA ARG A 61 1.01 -20.97 1.28
C ARG A 61 -0.07 -20.53 2.26
N ARG A 62 -1.11 -21.37 2.35
CA ARG A 62 -1.96 -21.46 3.53
C ARG A 62 -1.08 -21.88 4.70
N LYS A 63 -0.62 -20.92 5.52
CA LYS A 63 -0.31 -21.25 6.92
C LYS A 63 -1.66 -21.45 7.58
N ALA A 64 -2.03 -22.72 7.74
CA ALA A 64 -3.07 -23.10 8.67
C ALA A 64 -2.58 -22.69 10.08
N PHE A 65 -3.39 -21.89 10.76
CA PHE A 65 -3.43 -21.91 12.21
C PHE A 65 -4.43 -22.99 12.61
#